data_AF-A0A255TPZ6-F1
#
_entry.id   AF-A0A255TPZ6-F1
#
_cell.length_a   1.000
_cell.length_b   1.000
_cell.length_c   1.000
_cell.angle_alpha   90.00
_cell.angle_beta   90.00
_cell.angle_gamma   90.00
#
_symmetry.space_group_name_H-M   'P 1'
#
loop_
_entity.id
_entity.type
_entity.pdbx_description
1 polymer ?
#
loop_
_entity_poly.entity_id
_entity_poly.type
_entity_poly.pdbx_seq_one_letter_code
_entity_poly.pdbx_strand_id
1 'polypeptide(L)'
;MTKEEYQKRINELKRQKEALDAQIRQVRKEFGDSLLRELGEQGITPGTKVSVKTKAWRGDEIDIETYFFGVSLEWGEMKYVFRKIKKDGSMSQVSQYIGGPIISIHKI
;
A
#
# COMPACT_ATOMS: atom_id res chain seq x y z
N MET A 1 20.99 0.55 -39.76
CA MET A 1 21.17 1.08 -38.39
C MET A 1 22.53 0.63 -37.89
N THR A 2 23.41 1.55 -37.50
CA THR A 2 24.78 1.24 -37.06
C THR A 2 24.82 0.86 -35.58
N LYS A 3 25.91 0.23 -35.14
CA LYS A 3 26.15 -0.13 -33.73
C LYS A 3 26.09 1.09 -32.81
N GLU A 4 26.54 2.26 -33.28
CA GLU A 4 26.47 3.53 -32.55
C GLU A 4 25.04 4.05 -32.40
N GLU A 5 24.22 3.93 -33.45
CA GLU A 5 22.79 4.30 -33.39
C GLU A 5 22.03 3.43 -32.39
N TYR A 6 22.32 2.12 -32.34
CA TYR A 6 21.77 1.23 -31.33
C TYR A 6 22.16 1.64 -29.91
N GLN A 7 23.43 1.95 -29.68
CA GLN A 7 23.91 2.35 -28.35
C GLN A 7 23.27 3.65 -27.88
N LYS A 8 23.12 4.64 -28.77
CA LYS A 8 22.39 5.89 -28.48
C LYS A 8 20.95 5.60 -28.06
N ARG A 9 20.24 4.73 -28.80
CA ARG A 9 18.85 4.38 -28.50
C ARG A 9 18.69 3.63 -27.17
N ILE A 10 19.64 2.75 -26.83
CA ILE A 10 19.66 2.07 -25.52
C ILE A 10 19.84 3.08 -24.38
N ASN A 11 20.74 4.05 -24.53
CA ASN A 11 20.99 5.06 -23.49
C ASN A 11 19.78 5.98 -23.31
N GLU A 12 19.09 6.33 -24.39
CA GLU A 12 17.86 7.12 -24.35
C GLU A 12 16.74 6.37 -23.63
N LEU A 13 16.51 5.09 -23.97
CA LEU A 13 15.52 4.25 -23.29
C LEU A 13 15.82 4.08 -21.79
N LYS A 14 17.10 3.97 -21.40
CA LYS A 14 17.48 3.93 -19.98
C LYS A 14 17.12 5.21 -19.24
N ARG A 15 17.41 6.38 -19.81
CA ARG A 15 17.04 7.67 -19.21
C ARG A 15 15.52 7.85 -19.09
N GLN A 16 14.78 7.44 -20.12
CA GLN A 16 13.32 7.46 -20.08
C GLN A 16 12.78 6.55 -18.97
N LYS A 17 13.35 5.36 -18.81
CA LYS A 17 13.01 4.44 -17.72
C LYS A 17 13.27 5.07 -16.35
N GLU A 18 14.46 5.65 -16.14
CA GLU A 18 14.82 6.29 -14.87
C GLU A 18 13.87 7.46 -14.53
N ALA A 19 13.52 8.28 -15.53
CA ALA A 19 12.56 9.36 -15.37
C ALA A 19 11.16 8.83 -15.00
N LEU A 20 10.70 7.76 -15.66
CA LEU A 20 9.43 7.12 -15.36
C LEU A 20 9.42 6.53 -13.95
N ASP A 21 10.49 5.85 -13.54
CA ASP A 21 10.63 5.30 -12.19
C ASP A 21 10.57 6.41 -11.13
N ALA A 22 11.17 7.58 -11.40
CA ALA A 22 11.11 8.73 -10.52
C ALA A 22 9.68 9.31 -10.41
N GLN A 23 8.98 9.48 -11.54
CA GLN A 23 7.58 9.94 -11.56
C GLN A 23 6.67 8.96 -10.81
N ILE A 24 6.84 7.66 -11.03
CA ILE A 24 6.10 6.61 -10.32
C ILE A 24 6.35 6.71 -8.80
N ARG A 25 7.59 6.94 -8.36
CA ARG A 25 7.90 7.13 -6.92
C ARG A 25 7.24 8.37 -6.35
N GLN A 26 7.22 9.47 -7.09
CA GLN A 26 6.59 10.70 -6.64
C GLN A 26 5.07 10.53 -6.48
N VAL A 27 4.41 10.01 -7.51
CA VAL A 27 2.96 9.71 -7.48
C VAL A 27 2.64 8.78 -6.32
N ARG A 28 3.42 7.69 -6.13
CA ARG A 28 3.26 6.78 -4.98
C ARG A 28 3.30 7.50 -3.65
N LYS A 29 4.25 8.42 -3.49
CA LYS A 29 4.41 9.19 -2.25
C LYS A 29 3.20 10.08 -2.01
N GLU A 30 2.76 10.83 -3.02
CA GLU A 30 1.61 11.73 -2.89
C GLU A 30 0.31 10.98 -2.56
N PHE A 31 0.02 9.87 -3.25
CA PHE A 31 -1.14 9.03 -2.95
C PHE A 31 -1.03 8.37 -1.57
N GLY A 32 0.15 7.88 -1.20
CA GLY A 32 0.38 7.28 0.11
C GLY A 32 0.19 8.28 1.24
N ASP A 33 0.76 9.48 1.11
CA ASP A 33 0.64 10.57 2.07
C ASP A 33 -0.82 11.03 2.20
N SER A 34 -1.59 11.05 1.11
CA SER A 34 -3.03 11.38 1.17
C SER A 34 -3.82 10.38 2.01
N LEU A 35 -3.66 9.07 1.75
CA LEU A 35 -4.36 8.03 2.53
C LEU A 35 -3.95 8.05 4.00
N LEU A 36 -2.66 8.28 4.29
CA LEU A 36 -2.17 8.40 5.66
C LEU A 36 -2.74 9.64 6.36
N ARG A 37 -2.89 10.75 5.65
CA ARG A 37 -3.49 11.97 6.20
C ARG A 37 -4.97 11.77 6.53
N GLU A 38 -5.75 11.18 5.63
CA GLU A 38 -7.17 10.88 5.85
C GLU A 38 -7.41 9.98 7.06
N LEU A 39 -6.52 8.99 7.29
CA LEU A 39 -6.55 8.15 8.49
C LEU A 39 -6.07 8.91 9.73
N GLY A 40 -5.04 9.76 9.59
CA GLY A 40 -4.53 10.61 10.66
C GLY A 40 -5.58 11.57 11.21
N GLU A 41 -6.42 12.15 10.34
CA GLU A 41 -7.56 13.01 10.72
C GLU A 41 -8.60 12.26 11.56
N GLN A 42 -8.69 10.93 11.41
CA GLN A 42 -9.54 10.05 12.22
C GLN A 42 -8.82 9.52 13.48
N GLY A 43 -7.60 10.00 13.75
CA GLY A 43 -6.78 9.55 14.87
C GLY A 43 -6.21 8.15 14.70
N ILE A 44 -6.14 7.65 13.46
CA ILE A 44 -5.58 6.35 13.08
C ILE A 44 -4.14 6.56 12.58
N THR A 45 -3.18 6.19 13.43
CA THR A 45 -1.74 6.22 13.12
C THR A 45 -1.15 4.80 13.19
N PRO A 46 0.07 4.56 12.68
CA PRO A 46 0.73 3.27 12.87
C PRO A 46 0.71 2.82 14.34
N GLY A 47 0.34 1.57 14.59
CA GLY A 47 0.11 1.00 15.92
C GLY A 47 -1.29 1.21 16.49
N THR A 48 -2.20 1.92 15.79
CA THR A 48 -3.58 2.08 16.23
C THR A 48 -4.37 0.80 16.02
N LYS A 49 -5.10 0.35 17.05
CA LYS A 49 -6.06 -0.73 16.94
C LYS A 49 -7.28 -0.23 16.15
N VAL A 50 -7.69 -0.97 15.13
CA VAL A 50 -8.76 -0.60 14.22
C VAL A 50 -9.70 -1.78 13.96
N SER A 51 -10.96 -1.47 13.71
CA SER A 51 -11.92 -2.38 13.09
C SER A 51 -11.94 -2.10 11.59
N VAL A 52 -11.69 -3.12 10.79
CA VAL A 52 -11.68 -3.02 9.33
C VAL A 52 -12.82 -3.84 8.76
N LYS A 53 -13.71 -3.17 8.03
CA LYS A 53 -14.78 -3.82 7.30
C LYS A 53 -14.33 -4.08 5.86
N THR A 54 -14.41 -5.33 5.41
CA THR A 54 -14.03 -5.71 4.05
C THR A 54 -15.08 -6.56 3.37
N LYS A 55 -15.13 -6.47 2.04
CA LYS A 55 -15.99 -7.31 1.23
C LYS A 55 -15.25 -8.58 0.80
N ALA A 56 -15.74 -9.74 1.23
CA ALA A 56 -15.25 -11.02 0.76
C ALA A 56 -15.65 -11.29 -0.70
N TRP A 57 -14.92 -12.17 -1.36
CA TRP A 57 -15.18 -12.62 -2.74
C TRP A 57 -16.61 -13.17 -2.97
N ARG A 58 -17.25 -13.70 -1.92
CA ARG A 58 -18.64 -14.20 -1.96
C ARG A 58 -19.69 -13.09 -1.83
N GLY A 59 -19.26 -11.85 -1.61
CA GLY A 59 -20.14 -10.69 -1.41
C GLY A 59 -20.41 -10.34 0.05
N ASP A 60 -20.09 -11.24 0.99
CA ASP A 60 -20.27 -11.03 2.42
C ASP A 60 -19.37 -9.91 2.96
N GLU A 61 -19.85 -9.13 3.92
CA GLU A 61 -19.04 -8.17 4.68
C GLU A 61 -18.44 -8.86 5.91
N ILE A 62 -17.13 -8.69 6.10
CA ILE A 62 -16.39 -9.24 7.24
C ILE A 62 -15.74 -8.09 7.99
N ASP A 63 -16.04 -8.00 9.29
CA ASP A 63 -15.37 -7.11 10.23
C ASP A 63 -14.19 -7.80 10.90
N ILE A 64 -13.03 -7.16 10.89
CA ILE A 64 -11.78 -7.70 11.44
C ILE A 64 -11.12 -6.65 12.34
N GLU A 65 -10.91 -7.00 13.60
CA GLU A 65 -10.06 -6.20 14.49
C GLU A 65 -8.58 -6.50 14.23
N THR A 66 -7.80 -5.43 14.00
CA THR A 66 -6.37 -5.53 13.69
C THR A 66 -5.65 -4.24 14.09
N TYR A 67 -4.36 -4.14 13.79
CA TYR A 67 -3.58 -2.92 14.00
C TYR A 67 -3.15 -2.34 12.67
N PHE A 68 -3.39 -1.05 12.48
CA PHE A 68 -2.93 -0.30 11.31
C PHE A 68 -1.43 0.00 11.41
N PHE A 69 -0.69 -0.16 10.31
CA PHE A 69 0.78 0.08 10.30
C PHE A 69 1.26 1.00 9.17
N GLY A 70 0.43 1.28 8.17
CA GLY A 70 0.80 2.16 7.08
C GLY A 70 0.18 1.72 5.75
N VAL A 71 0.80 2.15 4.66
CA VAL A 71 0.39 1.79 3.30
C VAL A 71 1.60 1.28 2.50
N SER A 72 1.35 0.38 1.55
CA SER A 72 2.34 -0.13 0.60
C SER A 72 1.80 -0.03 -0.83
N LEU A 73 2.67 0.23 -1.82
CA LEU A 73 2.26 0.09 -3.21
C LEU A 73 2.59 -1.31 -3.72
N GLU A 74 1.56 -2.03 -4.13
CA GLU A 74 1.65 -3.38 -4.68
C GLU A 74 0.87 -3.47 -5.97
N TRP A 75 1.51 -3.99 -7.03
CA TRP A 75 0.91 -4.16 -8.35
C TRP A 75 0.24 -2.91 -8.95
N GLY A 76 0.73 -1.72 -8.60
CA GLY A 76 0.16 -0.45 -9.09
C GLY A 76 -0.93 0.15 -8.21
N GLU A 77 -1.31 -0.52 -7.12
CA GLU A 77 -2.36 -0.08 -6.21
C GLU A 77 -1.79 0.19 -4.80
N MET A 78 -2.27 1.26 -4.17
CA MET A 78 -1.94 1.54 -2.78
C MET A 78 -2.81 0.66 -1.87
N LYS A 79 -2.19 -0.09 -0.97
CA LYS A 79 -2.83 -1.02 -0.05
C LYS A 79 -2.54 -0.62 1.38
N TYR A 80 -3.53 -0.81 2.26
CA TYR A 80 -3.33 -0.64 3.70
C TYR A 80 -2.62 -1.86 4.30
N VAL A 81 -1.69 -1.59 5.21
CA VAL A 81 -0.89 -2.61 5.90
C VAL A 81 -1.42 -2.80 7.30
N PHE A 82 -1.79 -4.04 7.62
CA PHE A 82 -2.28 -4.44 8.94
C PHE A 82 -1.44 -5.55 9.56
N ARG A 83 -1.40 -5.58 10.90
CA ARG A 83 -0.77 -6.66 11.67
C ARG A 83 -1.69 -7.18 12.76
N LYS A 84 -1.67 -8.49 12.95
CA LYS A 84 -2.38 -9.17 14.04
C LYS A 84 -1.44 -9.40 15.22
N ILE A 85 -1.94 -9.22 16.44
CA ILE A 85 -1.24 -9.68 17.65
C ILE A 85 -1.51 -11.18 17.81
N LYS A 86 -0.45 -11.98 17.93
CA LYS A 86 -0.52 -13.41 18.20
C LYS A 86 -0.87 -13.65 19.67
N LYS A 87 -1.29 -14.88 20.00
CA LYS A 87 -1.64 -15.27 21.38
C LYS A 87 -0.51 -15.06 22.40
N ASP A 88 0.74 -15.06 21.95
CA ASP A 88 1.94 -14.84 22.77
C ASP A 88 2.29 -13.36 22.96
N GLY A 89 1.43 -12.43 22.51
CA GLY A 89 1.67 -10.99 22.59
C GLY A 89 2.64 -10.46 21.53
N SER A 90 3.27 -11.33 20.73
CA SER A 90 4.11 -10.90 19.61
C SER A 90 3.25 -10.47 18.41
N MET A 91 3.75 -9.55 17.60
CA MET A 91 3.07 -9.15 16.37
C MET A 91 3.42 -10.11 15.23
N SER A 92 2.45 -10.45 14.37
CA SER A 92 2.74 -11.16 13.14
C SER A 92 3.64 -10.32 12.23
N GLN A 93 4.75 -10.90 11.75
CA GLN A 93 5.53 -10.30 10.65
C GLN A 93 4.73 -10.24 9.34
N VAL A 94 3.69 -11.07 9.23
CA VAL A 94 2.82 -11.09 8.06
C VAL A 94 2.09 -9.75 7.98
N SER A 95 2.41 -8.96 6.96
CA SER A 95 1.51 -7.95 6.40
C SER A 95 0.23 -8.69 6.01
N GLN A 96 -0.76 -8.71 6.89
CA GLN A 96 -2.04 -9.29 6.52
C GLN A 96 -2.74 -8.28 5.62
N TYR A 97 -2.60 -8.52 4.31
CA TYR A 97 -3.52 -7.96 3.34
C TYR A 97 -4.89 -8.55 3.64
N ILE A 98 -5.82 -7.69 4.01
CA ILE A 98 -7.21 -8.12 4.06
C ILE A 98 -7.64 -8.20 2.59
N GLY A 99 -7.76 -9.42 2.08
CA GLY A 99 -7.82 -9.77 0.65
C GLY A 99 -9.11 -9.38 -0.08
N GLY A 100 -9.81 -8.36 0.41
CA GLY A 100 -11.04 -7.83 -0.18
C GLY A 100 -11.01 -6.30 -0.19
N PRO A 101 -11.85 -5.66 -1.03
CA PRO A 101 -12.03 -4.21 -0.98
C PRO A 101 -12.37 -3.78 0.45
N ILE A 102 -11.62 -2.81 0.95
CA ILE A 102 -11.88 -2.20 2.26
C ILE A 102 -13.04 -1.23 2.10
N ILE A 103 -14.08 -1.46 2.88
CA ILE A 103 -15.29 -0.62 2.91
C ILE A 103 -15.08 0.52 3.91
N SER A 104 -14.56 0.20 5.09
CA SER A 104 -14.25 1.20 6.11
C SER A 104 -13.17 0.74 7.09
N ILE A 105 -12.54 1.71 7.73
CA ILE A 105 -11.56 1.53 8.81
C ILE A 105 -11.98 2.47 9.94
N HIS A 106 -12.17 1.93 11.14
CA HIS A 106 -12.54 2.71 12.32
C HIS A 106 -11.59 2.45 13.46
N LYS A 107 -11.22 3.48 14.20
CA LYS A 107 -10.47 3.34 15.45
C LYS A 107 -11.33 2.64 16.51
N ILE A 108 -10.70 1.75 17.28
CA ILE A 108 -11.29 1.07 18.45
C ILE A 108 -10.74 1.72 19.72
#